data_AF-A0A7V8Y3L5-F1
#
_entry.id   AF-A0A7V8Y3L5-F1
#
_cell.length_a   1.000
_cell.length_b   1.000
_cell.length_c   1.000
_cell.angle_alpha   90.00
_cell.angle_beta   90.00
_cell.angle_gamma   90.00
#
_symmetry.space_group_name_H-M   'P 1'
#
loop_
_entity.id
_entity.type
_entity.pdbx_description
1 polymer ?
#
loop_
_entity_poly.entity_id
_entity_poly.type
_entity_poly.pdbx_seq_one_letter_code
_entity_poly.pdbx_strand_id
1 'polypeptide(L)'
;MDTDLRPELVPYAYVFATVDGVAVPPGLDPFAVVREDEGLTLVLRQRDADAAGLTYVYLAARITLRVHSDLADVGLTATVSTALAAAGISCNVIAGYAHDHLFVPWDRATDALEILRSTPPRTLATVVTAADGERIPAGGVEHLFKLTGAQTGGRLGVEEFVVPPLTLGARPHIHWAHDEYFYVLEGELTLATDGGEAVLGPGDLAHAPRGSVHGFRNASEAGPARALCLYTPPGYEDYFRDVHAAVEAGAELTAGLLTELRARYDTESL
;
A
#
# COMPACT_ATOMS: atom_id res chain seq x y z
N MET A 1 0.95 1.33 1.11
CA MET A 1 1.71 2.45 0.53
C MET A 1 0.73 3.53 0.09
N ASP A 2 1.01 4.79 0.43
CA ASP A 2 0.27 5.96 -0.04
C ASP A 2 0.42 6.06 -1.57
N THR A 3 -0.67 5.92 -2.32
CA THR A 3 -0.69 5.84 -3.79
C THR A 3 -0.75 7.22 -4.47
N ASP A 4 -0.49 8.29 -3.72
CA ASP A 4 -0.49 9.66 -4.22
C ASP A 4 0.80 9.95 -5.02
N LEU A 5 0.66 10.17 -6.33
CA LEU A 5 1.77 10.46 -7.24
C LEU A 5 2.52 11.75 -6.90
N ARG A 6 1.87 12.67 -6.16
CA ARG A 6 2.40 13.98 -5.74
C ARG A 6 3.22 14.68 -6.84
N PRO A 7 2.63 14.94 -8.03
CA PRO A 7 3.36 15.53 -9.14
C PRO A 7 3.64 17.03 -8.89
N GLU A 8 4.88 17.44 -9.11
CA GLU A 8 5.35 18.83 -8.96
C GLU A 8 5.90 19.38 -10.28
N LEU A 9 5.25 20.44 -10.78
CA LEU A 9 5.68 21.16 -11.97
C LEU A 9 6.81 22.14 -11.63
N VAL A 10 7.89 22.11 -12.42
CA VAL A 10 8.97 23.09 -12.34
C VAL A 10 8.60 24.37 -13.09
N PRO A 11 8.81 25.57 -12.53
CA PRO A 11 8.29 26.83 -13.09
C PRO A 11 9.15 27.40 -14.23
N TYR A 12 9.84 26.55 -14.99
CA TYR A 12 10.64 26.96 -16.15
C TYR A 12 10.83 25.81 -17.13
N ALA A 13 11.04 26.16 -18.40
CA ALA A 13 11.12 25.21 -19.49
C ALA A 13 12.50 24.55 -19.61
N TYR A 14 12.48 23.31 -20.10
CA TYR A 14 13.63 22.51 -20.48
C TYR A 14 13.64 22.27 -21.98
N VAL A 15 14.82 21.97 -22.52
CA VAL A 15 15.02 21.58 -23.91
C VAL A 15 15.90 20.34 -23.98
N PHE A 16 15.79 19.63 -25.10
CA PHE A 16 16.66 18.52 -25.47
C PHE A 16 17.52 19.03 -26.64
N ALA A 17 18.83 19.16 -26.41
CA ALA A 17 19.78 19.67 -27.39
C ALA A 17 20.94 18.69 -27.55
N THR A 18 21.42 18.51 -28.78
CA THR A 18 22.56 17.64 -29.07
C THR A 18 23.85 18.44 -29.14
N VAL A 19 24.95 17.84 -28.69
CA VAL A 19 26.30 18.39 -28.84
C VAL A 19 27.26 17.28 -29.29
N ASP A 20 28.22 17.66 -30.13
CA ASP A 20 29.27 16.73 -30.57
C ASP A 20 30.24 16.39 -29.44
N GLY A 21 30.79 15.18 -29.49
CA GLY A 21 31.83 14.73 -28.57
C GLY A 21 31.30 13.91 -27.39
N VAL A 22 32.16 13.75 -26.38
CA VAL A 22 31.94 12.76 -25.29
C VAL A 22 31.77 13.39 -23.91
N ALA A 23 31.92 14.72 -23.81
CA ALA A 23 31.88 15.47 -22.56
C ALA A 23 30.96 16.69 -22.71
N VAL A 24 30.31 17.07 -21.61
CA VAL A 24 29.47 18.26 -21.54
C VAL A 24 30.35 19.50 -21.75
N PRO A 25 29.96 20.44 -22.65
CA PRO A 25 30.70 21.68 -22.83
C PRO A 25 30.87 22.49 -21.54
N PRO A 26 32.03 23.13 -21.32
CA PRO A 26 32.27 23.94 -20.12
C PRO A 26 31.21 25.04 -19.93
N GLY A 27 30.71 25.18 -18.71
CA GLY A 27 29.72 26.21 -18.34
C GLY A 27 28.25 25.76 -18.51
N LEU A 28 28.00 24.56 -19.03
CA LEU A 28 26.66 23.96 -19.03
C LEU A 28 26.44 23.08 -17.81
N ASP A 29 25.23 23.18 -17.24
CA ASP A 29 24.77 22.37 -16.10
C ASP A 29 23.47 21.64 -16.49
N PRO A 30 23.57 20.58 -17.31
CA PRO A 30 22.40 19.84 -17.74
C PRO A 30 21.80 19.04 -16.58
N PHE A 31 20.48 18.98 -16.54
CA PHE A 31 19.76 18.13 -15.60
C PHE A 31 20.00 16.64 -15.87
N ALA A 32 20.06 16.26 -17.15
CA ALA A 32 20.38 14.90 -17.56
C ALA A 32 21.25 14.92 -18.82
N VAL A 33 22.09 13.89 -18.96
CA VAL A 33 22.94 13.67 -20.13
C VAL A 33 22.69 12.26 -20.62
N VAL A 34 22.30 12.12 -21.88
CA VAL A 34 22.19 10.83 -22.57
C VAL A 34 23.37 10.76 -23.54
N ARG A 35 24.12 9.67 -23.46
CA ARG A 35 25.21 9.38 -24.40
C ARG A 35 24.63 8.55 -25.54
N GLU A 36 24.70 9.09 -26.74
CA GLU A 36 24.25 8.47 -27.98
C GLU A 36 25.47 8.18 -28.87
N ASP A 37 25.29 7.42 -29.95
CA ASP A 37 26.39 7.07 -30.85
C ASP A 37 26.88 8.31 -31.63
N GLU A 38 25.98 9.26 -31.88
CA GLU A 38 26.21 10.51 -32.61
C GLU A 38 26.79 11.63 -31.74
N GLY A 39 26.67 11.54 -30.40
CA GLY A 39 27.10 12.60 -29.48
C GLY A 39 26.40 12.53 -28.12
N LEU A 40 26.25 13.69 -27.47
CA LEU A 40 25.49 13.80 -26.23
C LEU A 40 24.16 14.52 -26.48
N THR A 41 23.07 13.94 -25.99
CA THR A 41 21.82 14.67 -25.77
C THR A 41 21.82 15.24 -24.35
N LEU A 42 21.69 16.56 -24.26
CA LEU A 42 21.64 17.32 -23.02
C LEU A 42 20.20 17.74 -22.74
N VAL A 43 19.72 17.50 -21.53
CA VAL A 43 18.45 18.03 -21.02
C VAL A 43 18.76 19.19 -20.09
N LEU A 44 18.54 20.42 -20.53
CA LEU A 44 18.93 21.63 -19.80
C LEU A 44 17.84 22.69 -19.87
N ARG A 45 17.96 23.74 -19.05
CA ARG A 45 16.99 24.84 -19.07
C ARG A 45 17.08 25.58 -20.39
N GLN A 46 15.94 26.03 -20.91
CA GLN A 46 15.88 26.78 -22.17
C GLN A 46 16.87 27.95 -22.21
N ARG A 47 16.90 28.77 -21.15
CA ARG A 47 17.79 29.95 -21.06
C ARG A 47 19.28 29.59 -21.20
N ASP A 48 19.68 28.42 -20.69
CA ASP A 48 21.09 28.01 -20.64
C ASP A 48 21.50 27.48 -22.04
N ALA A 49 20.58 26.81 -22.73
CA ALA A 49 20.74 26.43 -24.13
C ALA A 49 20.81 27.66 -25.06
N ASP A 50 19.93 28.64 -24.86
CA ASP A 50 19.91 29.88 -25.63
C ASP A 50 21.22 30.66 -25.45
N ALA A 51 21.71 30.79 -24.21
CA ALA A 51 22.97 31.46 -23.90
C ALA A 51 24.20 30.77 -24.53
N ALA A 52 24.14 29.45 -24.70
CA ALA A 52 25.17 28.66 -25.35
C ALA A 52 24.99 28.55 -26.88
N GLY A 53 23.92 29.11 -27.45
CA GLY A 53 23.63 29.06 -28.89
C GLY A 53 23.26 27.66 -29.39
N LEU A 54 22.74 26.79 -28.52
CA LEU A 54 22.33 25.43 -28.88
C LEU A 54 20.99 25.43 -29.61
N THR A 55 20.85 24.57 -30.61
CA THR A 55 19.60 24.38 -31.34
C THR A 55 18.75 23.29 -30.68
N TYR A 56 17.43 23.48 -30.69
CA TYR A 56 16.45 22.54 -30.17
C TYR A 56 15.10 22.72 -30.89
N VAL A 57 14.29 21.66 -30.91
CA VAL A 57 12.96 21.66 -31.59
C VAL A 57 11.80 21.37 -30.64
N TYR A 58 12.09 21.05 -29.37
CA TYR A 58 11.10 20.65 -28.40
C TYR A 58 11.27 21.42 -27.09
N LEU A 59 10.20 22.10 -26.68
CA LEU A 59 10.12 22.80 -25.40
C LEU A 59 9.34 21.95 -24.40
N ALA A 60 10.00 21.57 -23.32
CA ALA A 60 9.45 20.63 -22.34
C ALA A 60 9.18 21.32 -20.99
N ALA A 61 8.06 20.97 -20.37
CA ALA A 61 7.85 21.15 -18.94
C ALA A 61 8.31 19.90 -18.19
N ARG A 62 9.03 20.11 -17.08
CA ARG A 62 9.45 19.01 -16.20
C ARG A 62 8.47 18.87 -15.04
N ILE A 63 7.90 17.68 -14.88
CA ILE A 63 7.08 17.28 -13.72
C ILE A 63 7.85 16.21 -12.94
N THR A 64 8.02 16.39 -11.64
CA THR A 64 8.68 15.40 -10.76
C THR A 64 7.64 14.65 -9.95
N LEU A 65 7.71 13.31 -9.94
CA LEU A 65 6.87 12.46 -9.11
C LEU A 65 7.57 12.23 -7.77
N ARG A 66 6.90 12.56 -6.65
CA ARG A 66 7.50 12.47 -5.30
C ARG A 66 7.25 11.14 -4.58
N VAL A 67 6.61 10.20 -5.26
CA VAL A 67 6.49 8.81 -4.81
C VAL A 67 7.85 8.11 -4.96
N HIS A 68 8.18 7.22 -4.03
CA HIS A 68 9.36 6.36 -4.16
C HIS A 68 9.00 5.19 -5.08
N SER A 69 9.53 5.21 -6.30
CA SER A 69 9.55 4.05 -7.19
C SER A 69 10.82 3.24 -6.95
N ASP A 70 10.68 1.91 -6.82
CA ASP A 70 11.83 1.03 -7.02
C ASP A 70 12.20 1.10 -8.52
N LEU A 71 13.49 1.18 -8.85
CA LEU A 71 13.95 1.17 -10.25
C LEU A 71 13.52 -0.09 -11.02
N ALA A 72 13.21 -1.17 -10.30
CA ALA A 72 12.66 -2.41 -10.87
C ALA A 72 11.11 -2.41 -10.99
N ASP A 73 10.42 -1.41 -10.45
CA ASP A 73 8.96 -1.33 -10.47
C ASP A 73 8.45 -0.75 -11.80
N VAL A 74 7.95 -1.65 -12.65
CA VAL A 74 7.40 -1.31 -13.97
C VAL A 74 6.01 -0.66 -13.92
N GLY A 75 5.34 -0.65 -12.75
CA GLY A 75 3.94 -0.24 -12.64
C GLY A 75 3.70 1.27 -12.80
N LEU A 76 4.58 2.09 -12.22
CA LEU A 76 4.40 3.54 -12.15
C LEU A 76 4.56 4.22 -13.52
N THR A 77 5.70 4.00 -14.18
CA THR A 77 6.03 4.59 -15.48
C THR A 77 5.01 4.21 -16.55
N ALA A 78 4.61 2.93 -16.59
CA ALA A 78 3.58 2.45 -17.52
C ALA A 78 2.23 3.15 -17.29
N THR A 79 1.84 3.32 -16.02
CA THR A 79 0.56 3.95 -15.68
C THR A 79 0.54 5.43 -16.10
N VAL A 80 1.59 6.17 -15.73
CA VAL A 80 1.73 7.60 -16.02
C VAL A 80 1.80 7.86 -17.53
N SER A 81 2.65 7.12 -18.25
CA SER A 81 2.77 7.25 -19.70
C SER A 81 1.46 6.91 -20.41
N THR A 82 0.74 5.88 -19.98
CA THR A 82 -0.56 5.50 -20.54
C THR A 82 -1.61 6.60 -20.34
N ALA A 83 -1.68 7.18 -19.14
CA ALA A 83 -2.65 8.24 -18.84
C ALA A 83 -2.42 9.50 -19.68
N LEU A 84 -1.16 9.92 -19.82
CA LEU A 84 -0.78 11.07 -20.65
C LEU A 84 -0.99 10.77 -22.15
N ALA A 85 -0.63 9.58 -22.61
CA ALA A 85 -0.84 9.15 -23.99
C ALA A 85 -2.33 9.11 -24.37
N ALA A 86 -3.21 8.69 -23.45
CA ALA A 86 -4.67 8.71 -23.66
C ALA A 86 -5.22 10.13 -23.88
N ALA A 87 -4.54 11.15 -23.35
CA ALA A 87 -4.83 12.57 -23.58
C ALA A 87 -4.04 13.20 -24.74
N GLY A 88 -3.30 12.38 -25.50
CA GLY A 88 -2.45 12.84 -26.61
C GLY A 88 -1.25 13.68 -26.15
N ILE A 89 -0.77 13.50 -24.93
CA ILE A 89 0.39 14.21 -24.37
C ILE A 89 1.60 13.29 -24.44
N SER A 90 2.65 13.70 -25.18
CA SER A 90 3.93 12.99 -25.17
C SER A 90 4.58 13.07 -23.79
N CYS A 91 5.21 11.99 -23.37
CA CYS A 91 5.83 11.91 -22.06
C CYS A 91 7.17 11.19 -22.17
N ASN A 92 8.27 11.96 -22.13
CA ASN A 92 9.61 11.41 -22.03
C ASN A 92 9.97 11.26 -20.54
N VAL A 93 10.28 10.05 -20.09
CA VAL A 93 10.55 9.77 -18.68
C VAL A 93 12.04 9.61 -18.45
N ILE A 94 12.57 10.30 -17.44
CA ILE A 94 13.92 10.09 -16.90
C ILE A 94 13.77 9.57 -15.48
N ALA A 95 14.08 8.29 -15.28
CA ALA A 95 14.04 7.67 -13.98
C ALA A 95 15.27 8.04 -13.16
N GLY A 96 15.05 8.55 -11.95
CA GLY A 96 16.10 8.80 -10.96
C GLY A 96 16.05 7.76 -9.85
N TYR A 97 17.14 7.62 -9.10
CA TYR A 97 17.17 6.71 -7.94
C TYR A 97 16.13 7.07 -6.87
N ALA A 98 15.83 8.35 -6.72
CA ALA A 98 14.87 8.85 -5.72
C ALA A 98 13.49 9.16 -6.31
N HIS A 99 13.45 9.74 -7.51
CA HIS A 99 12.25 10.28 -8.12
C HIS A 99 12.29 10.13 -9.64
N ASP A 100 11.12 9.96 -10.24
CA ASP A 100 10.95 9.97 -11.68
C ASP A 100 10.61 11.38 -12.17
N HIS A 101 11.15 11.73 -13.34
CA HIS A 101 11.00 13.03 -13.96
C HIS A 101 10.39 12.90 -15.35
N LEU A 102 9.22 13.50 -15.53
CA LEU A 102 8.45 13.49 -16.76
C LEU A 102 8.71 14.79 -17.53
N PHE A 103 8.98 14.67 -18.82
CA PHE A 103 9.13 15.79 -19.74
C PHE A 103 7.98 15.75 -20.76
N VAL A 104 7.05 16.68 -20.61
CA VAL A 104 5.85 16.85 -21.43
C VAL A 104 5.93 18.16 -22.22
N PRO A 105 5.16 18.36 -23.29
CA PRO A 105 5.17 19.63 -24.02
C PRO A 105 4.85 20.81 -23.08
N TRP A 106 5.62 21.89 -23.18
CA TRP A 106 5.49 23.04 -22.27
C TRP A 106 4.08 23.65 -22.26
N ASP A 107 3.44 23.72 -23.42
CA ASP A 107 2.07 24.21 -23.61
C ASP A 107 1.00 23.28 -23.03
N ARG A 108 1.34 22.01 -22.76
CA ARG A 108 0.46 20.99 -22.17
C ARG A 108 0.78 20.70 -20.70
N ALA A 109 1.65 21.50 -20.06
CA ALA A 109 2.13 21.25 -18.70
C ALA A 109 1.00 21.20 -17.65
N THR A 110 0.05 22.13 -17.74
CA THR A 110 -1.08 22.21 -16.81
C THR A 110 -2.01 21.01 -16.97
N ASP A 111 -2.40 20.68 -18.21
CA ASP A 111 -3.22 19.51 -18.51
C ASP A 111 -2.58 18.22 -18.00
N ALA A 112 -1.27 18.06 -18.24
CA ALA A 112 -0.52 16.90 -17.77
C ALA A 112 -0.55 16.82 -16.23
N LEU A 113 -0.35 17.94 -15.53
CA LEU A 113 -0.39 17.99 -14.08
C LEU A 113 -1.77 17.61 -13.52
N GLU A 114 -2.84 18.09 -14.15
CA GLU A 114 -4.22 17.75 -13.77
C GLU A 114 -4.50 16.26 -13.97
N ILE A 115 -4.14 15.70 -15.13
CA ILE A 115 -4.30 14.27 -15.42
C ILE A 115 -3.55 13.43 -14.39
N LEU A 116 -2.30 13.77 -14.09
CA LEU A 116 -1.50 13.02 -13.11
C LEU A 116 -2.10 13.10 -11.70
N ARG A 117 -2.68 14.24 -11.31
CA ARG A 117 -3.38 14.36 -10.02
C ARG A 117 -4.70 13.60 -9.98
N SER A 118 -5.38 13.45 -11.11
CA SER A 118 -6.68 12.77 -11.20
C SER A 118 -6.58 11.30 -11.58
N THR A 119 -5.39 10.79 -11.94
CA THR A 119 -5.17 9.39 -12.32
C THR A 119 -4.77 8.59 -11.08
N PRO A 120 -5.69 7.85 -10.43
CA PRO A 120 -5.26 6.88 -9.45
C PRO A 120 -4.41 5.82 -10.17
N PRO A 121 -3.31 5.34 -9.58
CA PRO A 121 -2.53 4.29 -10.21
C PRO A 121 -3.43 3.08 -10.47
N ARG A 122 -3.40 2.55 -11.70
CA ARG A 122 -4.16 1.34 -12.04
C ARG A 122 -3.58 0.18 -11.23
N THR A 123 -4.21 -0.11 -10.10
CA THR A 123 -3.84 -1.23 -9.25
C THR A 123 -4.42 -2.50 -9.87
N LEU A 124 -3.59 -3.53 -10.05
CA LEU A 124 -4.06 -4.82 -10.53
C LEU A 124 -4.96 -5.46 -9.47
N ALA A 125 -5.95 -6.24 -9.93
CA ALA A 125 -6.75 -7.03 -9.01
C ALA A 125 -5.86 -8.06 -8.29
N THR A 126 -5.94 -8.10 -6.97
CA THR A 126 -5.28 -9.13 -6.17
C THR A 126 -6.16 -10.37 -6.12
N VAL A 127 -5.62 -11.52 -6.52
CA VAL A 127 -6.27 -12.83 -6.37
C VAL A 127 -5.52 -13.58 -5.28
N VAL A 128 -6.25 -14.05 -4.27
CA VAL A 128 -5.70 -14.84 -3.16
C VAL A 128 -6.45 -16.15 -3.14
N THR A 129 -5.78 -17.24 -3.52
CA THR A 129 -6.42 -18.56 -3.53
C THR A 129 -6.59 -19.09 -2.11
N ALA A 130 -7.35 -20.18 -1.92
CA ALA A 130 -7.58 -20.76 -0.59
C ALA A 130 -6.28 -21.02 0.19
N ALA A 131 -5.22 -21.49 -0.49
CA ALA A 131 -3.94 -21.84 0.14
C ALA A 131 -3.01 -20.63 0.39
N ASP A 132 -3.28 -19.50 -0.24
CA ASP A 132 -2.47 -18.29 -0.17
C ASP A 132 -2.91 -17.37 0.97
N GLY A 133 -1.99 -16.51 1.40
CA GLY A 133 -2.17 -15.59 2.51
C GLY A 133 -1.02 -15.71 3.51
N GLU A 134 -0.96 -14.78 4.44
CA GLU A 134 0.02 -14.81 5.51
C GLU A 134 -0.51 -15.64 6.67
N ARG A 135 0.16 -16.75 6.98
CA ARG A 135 -0.16 -17.59 8.14
C ARG A 135 0.57 -17.05 9.36
N ILE A 136 -0.17 -16.74 10.42
CA ILE A 136 0.39 -16.26 11.68
C ILE A 136 -0.10 -17.18 12.81
N PRO A 137 0.72 -18.14 13.27
CA PRO A 137 0.36 -18.98 14.42
C PRO A 137 0.34 -18.13 15.69
N ALA A 138 -0.85 -17.89 16.26
CA ALA A 138 -1.02 -17.08 17.46
C ALA A 138 -2.14 -17.65 18.34
N GLY A 139 -1.89 -17.75 19.65
CA GLY A 139 -2.96 -18.03 20.63
C GLY A 139 -3.71 -19.37 20.49
N GLY A 140 -3.16 -20.35 19.78
CA GLY A 140 -3.82 -21.65 19.55
C GLY A 140 -4.98 -21.60 18.55
N VAL A 141 -5.15 -20.47 17.86
CA VAL A 141 -6.06 -20.28 16.72
C VAL A 141 -5.21 -20.22 15.45
N GLU A 142 -5.71 -20.81 14.37
CA GLU A 142 -5.04 -20.68 13.07
C GLU A 142 -5.50 -19.41 12.39
N HIS A 143 -4.58 -18.47 12.15
CA HIS A 143 -4.86 -17.20 11.48
C HIS A 143 -4.24 -17.20 10.08
N LEU A 144 -5.06 -16.97 9.05
CA LEU A 144 -4.64 -16.81 7.67
C LEU A 144 -5.14 -15.47 7.12
N PHE A 145 -4.25 -14.47 7.09
CA PHE A 145 -4.56 -13.17 6.50
C PHE A 145 -4.58 -13.26 4.98
N LYS A 146 -5.79 -13.25 4.41
CA LYS A 146 -6.03 -13.24 2.97
C LYS A 146 -5.59 -11.91 2.37
N LEU A 147 -5.90 -10.80 3.03
CA LEU A 147 -5.47 -9.46 2.63
C LEU A 147 -5.04 -8.67 3.87
N THR A 148 -3.88 -8.04 3.78
CA THR A 148 -3.34 -7.12 4.80
C THR A 148 -3.57 -5.66 4.41
N GLY A 149 -3.43 -4.75 5.35
CA GLY A 149 -3.48 -3.31 5.10
C GLY A 149 -2.45 -2.83 4.09
N ALA A 150 -1.28 -3.47 4.02
CA ALA A 150 -0.27 -3.16 3.01
C ALA A 150 -0.80 -3.40 1.58
N GLN A 151 -1.56 -4.49 1.37
CA GLN A 151 -2.12 -4.87 0.08
C GLN A 151 -3.37 -4.08 -0.29
N THR A 152 -4.16 -3.65 0.71
CA THR A 152 -5.39 -2.90 0.45
C THR A 152 -5.20 -1.39 0.46
N GLY A 153 -3.99 -0.90 0.75
CA GLY A 153 -3.73 0.53 0.90
C GLY A 153 -4.39 1.11 2.14
N GLY A 154 -4.44 0.35 3.24
CA GLY A 154 -4.97 0.80 4.53
C GLY A 154 -6.49 0.86 4.61
N ARG A 155 -7.22 0.14 3.73
CA ARG A 155 -8.69 0.21 3.65
C ARG A 155 -9.39 -0.95 4.36
N LEU A 156 -8.83 -2.15 4.24
CA LEU A 156 -9.43 -3.39 4.75
C LEU A 156 -8.36 -4.43 5.09
N GLY A 157 -8.55 -5.15 6.19
CA GLY A 157 -7.87 -6.41 6.49
C GLY A 157 -8.87 -7.54 6.35
N VAL A 158 -8.45 -8.66 5.78
CA VAL A 158 -9.28 -9.87 5.65
C VAL A 158 -8.49 -11.05 6.17
N GLU A 159 -9.02 -11.65 7.22
CA GLU A 159 -8.50 -12.85 7.85
C GLU A 159 -9.51 -13.98 7.66
N GLU A 160 -9.01 -15.19 7.41
CA GLU A 160 -9.73 -16.41 7.68
C GLU A 160 -9.11 -17.03 8.93
N PHE A 161 -9.92 -17.32 9.95
CA PHE A 161 -9.43 -17.95 11.17
C PHE A 161 -10.19 -19.24 11.48
N VAL A 162 -9.48 -20.20 12.08
CA VAL A 162 -9.99 -21.51 12.49
C VAL A 162 -9.81 -21.67 13.99
N VAL A 163 -10.93 -21.81 14.71
CA VAL A 163 -10.95 -22.04 16.16
C VAL A 163 -11.23 -23.52 16.43
N PRO A 164 -10.28 -24.28 17.00
CA PRO A 164 -10.50 -25.69 17.32
C PRO A 164 -11.67 -25.89 18.30
N PRO A 165 -12.22 -27.12 18.41
CA PRO A 165 -13.24 -27.45 19.40
C PRO A 165 -12.83 -27.01 20.81
N LEU A 166 -13.81 -26.58 21.61
CA LEU A 166 -13.62 -26.19 23.02
C LEU A 166 -12.53 -25.14 23.26
N THR A 167 -12.21 -24.32 22.26
CA THR A 167 -11.10 -23.36 22.33
C THR A 167 -11.61 -21.93 22.52
N LEU A 168 -10.99 -21.22 23.46
CA LEU A 168 -11.16 -19.78 23.64
C LEU A 168 -10.35 -19.05 22.56
N GLY A 169 -11.02 -18.30 21.70
CA GLY A 169 -10.35 -17.49 20.69
C GLY A 169 -9.83 -16.18 21.29
N ALA A 170 -10.73 -15.36 21.83
CA ALA A 170 -10.38 -14.14 22.54
C ALA A 170 -11.27 -13.93 23.76
N ARG A 171 -10.66 -13.54 24.89
CA ARG A 171 -11.37 -12.98 26.04
C ARG A 171 -12.06 -11.66 25.65
N PRO A 172 -13.13 -11.25 26.36
CA PRO A 172 -13.74 -9.94 26.16
C PRO A 172 -12.72 -8.80 26.15
N HIS A 173 -12.80 -7.95 25.14
CA HIS A 173 -11.93 -6.80 24.92
C HIS A 173 -12.66 -5.73 24.11
N ILE A 174 -12.01 -4.57 23.96
CA ILE A 174 -12.53 -3.42 23.20
C ILE A 174 -11.46 -2.96 22.22
N HIS A 175 -11.85 -2.73 20.96
CA HIS A 175 -11.03 -2.05 19.97
C HIS A 175 -11.41 -0.57 19.89
N TRP A 176 -10.42 0.33 19.91
CA TRP A 176 -10.65 1.78 19.76
C TRP A 176 -10.23 2.31 18.38
N ALA A 177 -9.38 1.59 17.65
CA ALA A 177 -8.88 2.02 16.34
C ALA A 177 -9.64 1.47 15.13
N HIS A 178 -10.31 0.31 15.25
CA HIS A 178 -10.96 -0.37 14.12
C HIS A 178 -12.29 -1.02 14.51
N ASP A 179 -13.17 -1.20 13.52
CA ASP A 179 -14.31 -2.10 13.64
C ASP A 179 -13.87 -3.52 13.25
N GLU A 180 -14.46 -4.52 13.89
CA GLU A 180 -14.23 -5.94 13.62
C GLU A 180 -15.55 -6.63 13.22
N TYR A 181 -15.48 -7.53 12.23
CA TYR A 181 -16.64 -8.27 11.74
C TYR A 181 -16.33 -9.76 11.68
N PHE A 182 -17.26 -10.59 12.16
CA PHE A 182 -17.16 -12.04 12.16
C PHE A 182 -18.21 -12.64 11.24
N TYR A 183 -17.80 -13.26 10.14
CA TYR A 183 -18.70 -13.96 9.22
C TYR A 183 -18.41 -15.45 9.23
N VAL A 184 -19.34 -16.26 9.75
CA VAL A 184 -19.10 -17.70 9.94
C VAL A 184 -19.25 -18.45 8.62
N LEU A 185 -18.24 -19.27 8.31
CA LEU A 185 -18.18 -20.12 7.10
C LEU A 185 -18.54 -21.57 7.41
N GLU A 186 -18.13 -22.08 8.57
CA GLU A 186 -18.30 -23.47 9.00
C GLU A 186 -18.31 -23.56 10.54
N GLY A 187 -19.06 -24.52 11.09
CA GLY A 187 -19.14 -24.75 12.54
C GLY A 187 -19.95 -23.67 13.27
N GLU A 188 -19.73 -23.57 14.59
CA GLU A 188 -20.43 -22.63 15.47
C GLU A 188 -19.43 -21.74 16.22
N LEU A 189 -19.62 -20.42 16.14
CA LEU A 189 -18.83 -19.44 16.88
C LEU A 189 -19.71 -18.79 17.94
N THR A 190 -19.29 -18.83 19.21
CA THR A 190 -19.98 -18.11 20.29
C THR A 190 -19.31 -16.75 20.49
N LEU A 191 -20.07 -15.67 20.29
CA LEU A 191 -19.65 -14.31 20.56
C LEU A 191 -20.23 -13.85 21.91
N ALA A 192 -19.37 -13.42 22.82
CA ALA A 192 -19.73 -12.77 24.07
C ALA A 192 -19.73 -11.25 23.87
N THR A 193 -20.82 -10.58 24.23
CA THR A 193 -21.01 -9.13 24.13
C THR A 193 -21.60 -8.58 25.44
N ASP A 194 -21.68 -7.25 25.58
CA ASP A 194 -22.40 -6.63 26.71
C ASP A 194 -23.88 -7.04 26.79
N GLY A 195 -24.48 -7.42 25.66
CA GLY A 195 -25.86 -7.90 25.58
C GLY A 195 -26.04 -9.38 25.94
N GLY A 196 -24.95 -10.08 26.31
CA GLY A 196 -24.92 -11.52 26.52
C GLY A 196 -24.24 -12.26 25.37
N GLU A 197 -24.47 -13.56 25.31
CA GLU A 197 -23.83 -14.44 24.34
C GLU A 197 -24.75 -14.76 23.16
N ALA A 198 -24.17 -14.82 21.97
CA ALA A 198 -24.82 -15.25 20.74
C ALA A 198 -24.02 -16.39 20.11
N VAL A 199 -24.71 -17.47 19.73
CA VAL A 199 -24.13 -18.56 18.92
C VAL A 199 -24.43 -18.27 17.46
N LEU A 200 -23.37 -18.22 16.64
CA LEU A 200 -23.41 -17.89 15.22
C LEU A 200 -23.08 -19.14 14.40
N GLY A 201 -23.92 -19.45 13.41
CA GLY A 201 -23.71 -20.54 12.46
C GLY A 201 -23.35 -20.04 11.06
N PRO A 202 -23.12 -20.94 10.09
CA PRO A 202 -22.69 -20.56 8.74
C PRO A 202 -23.64 -19.58 8.07
N GLY A 203 -23.11 -18.45 7.58
CA GLY A 203 -23.86 -17.36 6.98
C GLY A 203 -24.27 -16.24 7.93
N ASP A 204 -24.14 -16.44 9.24
CA ASP A 204 -24.37 -15.39 10.23
C ASP A 204 -23.19 -14.41 10.28
N LEU A 205 -23.52 -13.15 10.57
CA LEU A 205 -22.57 -12.04 10.72
C LEU A 205 -22.74 -11.41 12.09
N ALA A 206 -21.62 -11.17 12.78
CA ALA A 206 -21.56 -10.21 13.88
C ALA A 206 -20.66 -9.04 13.55
N HIS A 207 -21.00 -7.87 14.09
CA HIS A 207 -20.25 -6.63 13.95
C HIS A 207 -19.95 -6.09 15.33
N ALA A 208 -18.66 -5.92 15.63
CA ALA A 208 -18.14 -5.27 16.81
C ALA A 208 -17.59 -3.89 16.41
N PRO A 209 -18.41 -2.83 16.48
CA PRO A 209 -17.92 -1.47 16.23
C PRO A 209 -16.91 -1.06 17.30
N ARG A 210 -16.06 -0.07 16.98
CA ARG A 210 -15.16 0.56 17.95
C ARG A 210 -15.87 0.91 19.25
N GLY A 211 -15.20 0.64 20.36
CA GLY A 211 -15.72 0.91 21.71
C GLY A 211 -16.72 -0.14 22.23
N SER A 212 -17.06 -1.17 21.46
CA SER A 212 -17.92 -2.27 21.93
C SER A 212 -17.14 -3.42 22.54
N VAL A 213 -17.66 -3.96 23.64
CA VAL A 213 -17.11 -5.17 24.26
C VAL A 213 -17.46 -6.39 23.43
N HIS A 214 -16.46 -7.18 23.08
CA HIS A 214 -16.65 -8.46 22.42
C HIS A 214 -15.53 -9.45 22.73
N GLY A 215 -15.85 -10.73 22.65
CA GLY A 215 -14.90 -11.84 22.69
C GLY A 215 -15.52 -13.07 22.03
N PHE A 216 -14.72 -14.02 21.60
CA PHE A 216 -15.23 -15.18 20.87
C PHE A 216 -14.57 -16.49 21.28
N ARG A 217 -15.31 -17.58 21.11
CA ARG A 217 -14.85 -18.95 21.36
C ARG A 217 -15.60 -19.95 20.49
N ASN A 218 -15.01 -21.12 20.32
CA ASN A 218 -15.73 -22.30 19.88
C ASN A 218 -16.08 -23.15 21.12
N ALA A 219 -17.36 -23.17 21.48
CA ALA A 219 -17.86 -23.96 22.61
C ALA A 219 -18.31 -25.38 22.21
N SER A 220 -18.28 -25.69 20.92
CA SER A 220 -18.74 -26.97 20.38
C SER A 220 -17.64 -28.04 20.45
N GLU A 221 -18.06 -29.28 20.68
CA GLU A 221 -17.21 -30.48 20.53
C GLU A 221 -17.28 -31.07 19.11
N ALA A 222 -18.26 -30.64 18.30
CA ALA A 222 -18.59 -31.28 17.03
C ALA A 222 -17.51 -31.08 15.95
N GLY A 223 -16.75 -29.99 16.01
CA GLY A 223 -15.73 -29.66 15.03
C GLY A 223 -15.18 -28.25 15.19
N PRO A 224 -14.18 -27.88 14.37
CA PRO A 224 -13.65 -26.52 14.35
C PRO A 224 -14.70 -25.53 13.83
N ALA A 225 -14.60 -24.28 14.28
CA ALA A 225 -15.33 -23.15 13.71
C ALA A 225 -14.40 -22.41 12.75
N ARG A 226 -14.86 -22.11 11.54
CA ARG A 226 -14.12 -21.34 10.54
C ARG A 226 -14.91 -20.09 10.17
N ALA A 227 -14.27 -18.93 10.23
CA ALA A 227 -14.93 -17.66 9.96
C ALA A 227 -13.96 -16.69 9.26
N LEU A 228 -14.53 -15.70 8.57
CA LEU A 228 -13.78 -14.52 8.16
C LEU A 228 -13.82 -13.48 9.27
N CYS A 229 -12.66 -12.89 9.56
CA CYS A 229 -12.56 -11.66 10.33
C CYS A 229 -12.18 -10.50 9.41
N LEU A 230 -12.89 -9.38 9.50
CA LEU A 230 -12.63 -8.18 8.71
C LEU A 230 -12.29 -7.01 9.61
N TYR A 231 -11.26 -6.25 9.24
CA TYR A 231 -10.76 -5.10 9.99
C TYR A 231 -10.87 -3.83 9.16
N THR A 232 -11.53 -2.79 9.68
CA THR A 232 -11.56 -1.47 9.02
C THR A 232 -11.37 -0.29 10.00
N PRO A 233 -10.30 0.53 9.83
CA PRO A 233 -9.14 0.28 8.97
C PRO A 233 -8.37 -0.99 9.42
N PRO A 234 -7.52 -1.56 8.56
CA PRO A 234 -6.62 -2.66 8.92
C PRO A 234 -5.50 -2.19 9.86
N GLY A 235 -4.63 -3.12 10.25
CA GLY A 235 -3.45 -2.89 11.08
C GLY A 235 -3.41 -3.85 12.27
N TYR A 236 -4.54 -4.43 12.66
CA TYR A 236 -4.59 -5.36 13.78
C TYR A 236 -3.88 -6.69 13.49
N GLU A 237 -3.59 -7.01 12.22
CA GLU A 237 -2.69 -8.11 11.85
C GLU A 237 -1.32 -8.03 12.54
N ASP A 238 -0.82 -6.82 12.81
CA ASP A 238 0.47 -6.61 13.47
C ASP A 238 0.46 -7.07 14.93
N TYR A 239 -0.68 -7.01 15.62
CA TYR A 239 -0.83 -7.59 16.96
C TYR A 239 -0.56 -9.10 16.94
N PHE A 240 -1.11 -9.81 15.95
CA PHE A 240 -0.88 -11.24 15.82
C PHE A 240 0.58 -11.55 15.47
N ARG A 241 1.24 -10.73 14.65
CA ARG A 241 2.68 -10.85 14.37
C ARG A 241 3.52 -10.67 15.65
N ASP A 242 3.19 -9.68 16.47
CA ASP A 242 3.84 -9.42 17.75
C ASP A 242 3.67 -10.58 18.73
N VAL A 243 2.45 -11.16 18.82
CA VAL A 243 2.18 -12.37 19.62
C VAL A 243 3.00 -13.54 19.12
N HIS A 244 3.02 -13.78 17.80
CA HIS A 244 3.79 -14.87 17.20
C HIS A 244 5.29 -14.71 17.48
N ALA A 245 5.84 -13.51 17.29
CA ALA A 245 7.24 -13.20 17.56
C ALA A 245 7.62 -13.43 19.04
N ALA A 246 6.72 -13.08 19.97
CA ALA A 246 6.94 -13.35 21.39
C ALA A 246 7.01 -14.85 21.69
N VAL A 247 6.13 -15.66 21.10
CA VAL A 247 6.13 -17.12 21.24
C VAL A 247 7.41 -17.73 20.67
N GLU A 248 7.82 -17.31 19.47
CA GLU A 248 9.07 -17.77 18.84
C GLU A 248 10.31 -17.40 19.68
N ALA A 249 10.25 -16.27 20.40
CA ALA A 249 11.27 -15.87 21.37
C ALA A 249 11.22 -16.66 22.70
N GLY A 250 10.28 -17.61 22.85
CA GLY A 250 10.12 -18.46 24.03
C GLY A 250 9.28 -17.85 25.15
N ALA A 251 8.52 -16.78 24.89
CA ALA A 251 7.65 -16.19 25.89
C ALA A 251 6.40 -17.04 26.13
N GLU A 252 5.96 -17.11 27.39
CA GLU A 252 4.65 -17.65 27.74
C GLU A 252 3.58 -16.57 27.54
N LEU A 253 2.48 -16.90 26.85
CA LEU A 253 1.36 -15.98 26.58
C LEU A 253 0.48 -15.76 27.83
N THR A 254 1.04 -15.08 28.82
CA THR A 254 0.30 -14.68 30.02
C THR A 254 -0.73 -13.59 29.71
N ALA A 255 -1.75 -13.46 30.56
CA ALA A 255 -2.75 -12.39 30.44
C ALA A 255 -2.11 -10.98 30.47
N GLY A 256 -1.05 -10.79 31.26
CA GLY A 256 -0.32 -9.52 31.33
C GLY A 256 0.39 -9.19 30.02
N LEU A 257 1.11 -10.15 29.43
CA LEU A 257 1.77 -9.96 28.14
C LEU A 257 0.77 -9.66 27.03
N LEU A 258 -0.32 -10.42 26.94
CA LEU A 258 -1.36 -10.18 25.93
C LEU A 258 -2.02 -8.80 26.10
N THR A 259 -2.21 -8.34 27.34
CA THR A 259 -2.72 -7.00 27.62
C THR A 259 -1.75 -5.92 27.14
N GLU A 260 -0.45 -6.08 27.40
CA GLU A 260 0.58 -5.16 26.93
C GLU A 260 0.63 -5.09 25.40
N LEU A 261 0.64 -6.25 24.72
CA LEU A 261 0.69 -6.32 23.27
C LEU A 261 -0.56 -5.69 22.64
N ARG A 262 -1.76 -5.99 23.16
CA ARG A 262 -3.02 -5.40 22.70
C ARG A 262 -3.03 -3.88 22.82
N ALA A 263 -2.51 -3.34 23.92
CA ALA A 263 -2.49 -1.90 24.17
C ALA A 263 -1.70 -1.11 23.10
N ARG A 264 -0.72 -1.74 22.42
CA ARG A 264 0.03 -1.12 21.31
C ARG A 264 -0.82 -0.85 20.08
N TYR A 265 -1.98 -1.51 19.97
CA TYR A 265 -2.88 -1.45 18.82
C TYR A 265 -4.27 -0.94 19.22
N ASP A 266 -4.32 -0.07 20.25
CA ASP A 266 -5.54 0.56 20.76
C ASP A 266 -6.64 -0.47 21.15
N THR A 267 -6.20 -1.59 21.72
CA THR A 267 -7.09 -2.65 22.22
C THR A 267 -6.98 -2.78 23.74
N GLU A 268 -8.11 -2.66 24.43
CA GLU A 268 -8.24 -2.78 25.87
C GLU A 268 -8.73 -4.18 26.25
N SER A 269 -8.01 -4.87 27.14
CA SER A 269 -8.46 -6.17 27.69
C SER A 269 -9.29 -5.95 28.97
N LEU A 270 -10.34 -6.75 29.16
CA LEU A 270 -11.23 -6.68 30.32
C LEU A 270 -10.97 -7.80 31.34
#